data_AF-A0A4S1H965-F1
#
_entry.id   AF-A0A4S1H965-F1
#
_cell.length_a   1.000
_cell.length_b   1.000
_cell.length_c   1.000
_cell.angle_alpha   90.00
_cell.angle_beta   90.00
_cell.angle_gamma   90.00
#
_symmetry.space_group_name_H-M   'P 1'
#
loop_
_entity.id
_entity.type
_entity.pdbx_description
1 polymer ?
#
loop_
_entity_poly.entity_id
_entity_poly.type
_entity_poly.pdbx_seq_one_letter_code
_entity_poly.pdbx_strand_id
1 'polypeptide(L)'
;MRSTLRRIIPDAAPVSNRERLRSATGAFVGILLTGILASFALRFDPTLPAMIAPMGASAVLLFAVPSSPLAQPWSILCGNFVSAFVGVTVALLVPDPFLASALAISLAIAAMMALRCLHPPSGAVALTAVLGGPAIHGLGYGFLLWPVAGNSLILLALAFAYNNATGRAYPHGLKLGKAAHGTADPTPIQKIGFSSTDLDDVLKEYDEFIDIDRDALETILRKTELRSYRRRALHLDCESVMSRDVVGVAPDDSLRHAHALMQSHHFKALPVTNDSAEIVGIVTQTDFLEKASWRNGRPSIGFLQRLRLILSGASAPNDTVKDIMTSPVKTVRPETPIEEAIVRFAEEGLHYLPVIDARGKMVGIVSQSDVMVAMLADKVAA
;
A
#
# COMPACT_ATOMS: atom_id res chain seq x y z
N MET A 1 24.87 -3.94 33.30
CA MET A 1 23.47 -3.87 33.81
C MET A 1 22.49 -3.10 32.92
N ARG A 2 22.87 -2.01 32.22
CA ARG A 2 21.93 -1.28 31.32
C ARG A 2 21.63 -1.98 29.98
N SER A 3 22.42 -2.97 29.53
CA SER A 3 22.19 -3.68 28.26
C SER A 3 21.22 -4.87 28.36
N THR A 4 21.18 -5.57 29.50
CA THR A 4 20.30 -6.74 29.70
C THR A 4 18.84 -6.34 29.88
N LEU A 5 18.57 -5.25 30.61
CA LEU A 5 17.21 -4.70 30.77
C LEU A 5 16.62 -4.19 29.44
N ARG A 6 17.46 -3.69 28.53
CA ARG A 6 17.02 -3.29 27.17
C ARG A 6 16.52 -4.46 26.32
N ARG A 7 16.90 -5.71 26.63
CA ARG A 7 16.39 -6.90 25.92
C ARG A 7 15.01 -7.36 26.41
N ILE A 8 14.58 -6.88 27.59
CA ILE A 8 13.29 -7.25 28.18
C ILE A 8 12.16 -6.40 27.61
N ILE A 9 12.46 -5.14 27.25
CA ILE A 9 11.50 -4.25 26.61
C ILE A 9 11.62 -4.44 25.09
N PRO A 10 10.55 -4.87 24.40
CA PRO A 10 10.61 -5.05 22.95
C PRO A 10 10.82 -3.71 22.25
N ASP A 11 11.74 -3.68 21.28
CA ASP A 11 12.00 -2.52 20.44
C ASP A 11 10.95 -2.50 19.30
N ALA A 12 9.72 -2.09 19.67
CA ALA A 12 8.60 -2.04 18.74
C ALA A 12 8.57 -0.69 18.01
N ALA A 13 8.18 -0.72 16.73
CA ALA A 13 7.99 0.50 15.95
C ALA A 13 7.00 1.46 16.65
N PRO A 14 7.25 2.78 16.62
CA PRO A 14 6.42 3.75 17.33
C PRO A 14 4.98 3.78 16.76
N VAL A 15 4.01 3.38 17.57
CA VAL A 15 2.57 3.43 17.26
C VAL A 15 1.96 4.71 17.79
N SER A 16 1.30 5.50 16.92
CA SER A 16 0.67 6.78 17.28
C SER A 16 -0.47 6.61 18.31
N ASN A 17 -0.76 7.66 19.10
CA ASN A 17 -1.85 7.62 20.08
C ASN A 17 -3.22 7.40 19.43
N ARG A 18 -3.44 7.98 18.25
CA ARG A 18 -4.66 7.74 17.46
C ARG A 18 -4.82 6.26 17.13
N GLU A 19 -3.72 5.59 16.82
CA GLU A 19 -3.72 4.19 16.47
C GLU A 19 -3.98 3.28 17.67
N ARG A 20 -3.40 3.60 18.82
CA ARG A 20 -3.66 2.89 20.08
C ARG A 20 -5.14 2.97 20.45
N LEU A 21 -5.73 4.17 20.38
CA LEU A 21 -7.14 4.39 20.69
C LEU A 21 -8.04 3.63 19.69
N ARG A 22 -7.74 3.73 18.38
CA ARG A 22 -8.45 3.00 17.34
C ARG A 22 -8.46 1.49 17.62
N SER A 23 -7.31 0.90 17.91
CA SER A 23 -7.20 -0.53 18.19
C SER A 23 -7.98 -0.95 19.43
N ALA A 24 -7.90 -0.18 20.52
CA ALA A 24 -8.64 -0.46 21.76
C ALA A 24 -10.16 -0.34 21.57
N THR A 25 -10.61 0.71 20.90
CA THR A 25 -12.05 0.90 20.59
C THR A 25 -12.55 -0.18 19.65
N GLY A 26 -11.77 -0.56 18.63
CA GLY A 26 -12.12 -1.66 17.72
C GLY A 26 -12.31 -2.99 18.46
N ALA A 27 -11.38 -3.36 19.33
CA ALA A 27 -11.48 -4.58 20.14
C ALA A 27 -12.70 -4.55 21.08
N PHE A 28 -12.94 -3.42 21.75
CA PHE A 28 -14.12 -3.25 22.61
C PHE A 28 -15.42 -3.43 21.83
N VAL A 29 -15.59 -2.73 20.71
CA VAL A 29 -16.79 -2.81 19.86
C VAL A 29 -16.94 -4.22 19.28
N GLY A 30 -15.86 -4.81 18.78
CA GLY A 30 -15.84 -6.15 18.20
C GLY A 30 -16.30 -7.22 19.19
N ILE A 31 -15.73 -7.24 20.39
CA ILE A 31 -16.09 -8.20 21.44
C ILE A 31 -17.52 -7.97 21.94
N LEU A 32 -17.90 -6.72 22.22
CA LEU A 32 -19.24 -6.39 22.71
C LEU A 32 -20.32 -6.83 21.72
N LEU A 33 -20.16 -6.47 20.45
CA LEU A 33 -21.12 -6.84 19.41
C LEU A 33 -21.11 -8.34 19.12
N THR A 34 -19.96 -9.01 19.18
CA THR A 34 -19.89 -10.46 19.07
C THR A 34 -20.70 -11.13 20.18
N GLY A 35 -20.54 -10.69 21.44
CA GLY A 35 -21.32 -11.20 22.57
C GLY A 35 -22.82 -10.94 22.43
N ILE A 36 -23.22 -9.74 22.01
CA ILE A 36 -24.63 -9.40 21.78
C ILE A 36 -25.23 -10.26 20.67
N LEU A 37 -24.56 -10.36 19.52
CA LEU A 37 -25.05 -11.15 18.39
C LEU A 37 -25.09 -12.64 18.73
N ALA A 38 -24.07 -13.14 19.44
CA ALA A 38 -24.03 -14.53 19.87
C ALA A 38 -25.08 -14.85 20.95
N SER A 39 -25.51 -13.87 21.74
CA SER A 39 -26.61 -14.06 22.70
C SER A 39 -27.96 -14.37 22.04
N PHE A 40 -28.13 -14.11 20.75
CA PHE A 40 -29.33 -14.57 20.03
C PHE A 40 -29.36 -16.10 19.90
N ALA A 41 -28.21 -16.78 19.83
CA ALA A 41 -28.16 -18.24 19.81
C ALA A 41 -28.70 -18.86 21.12
N LEU A 42 -28.47 -18.19 22.26
CA LEU A 42 -29.02 -18.59 23.57
C LEU A 42 -30.56 -18.62 23.61
N ARG A 43 -31.22 -17.89 22.71
CA ARG A 43 -32.70 -17.88 22.64
C ARG A 43 -33.26 -19.19 22.09
N PHE A 44 -32.47 -19.91 21.29
CA PHE A 44 -32.84 -21.21 20.73
C PHE A 44 -32.47 -22.35 21.68
N ASP A 45 -31.32 -22.23 22.36
CA ASP A 45 -30.88 -23.18 23.38
C ASP A 45 -30.07 -22.45 24.46
N PRO A 46 -30.63 -22.29 25.68
CA PRO A 46 -29.97 -21.59 26.79
C PRO A 46 -28.68 -22.26 27.29
N THR A 47 -28.43 -23.52 26.92
CA THR A 47 -27.24 -24.27 27.35
C THR A 47 -26.02 -24.00 26.47
N LEU A 48 -26.22 -23.40 25.29
CA LEU A 48 -25.12 -23.08 24.38
C LEU A 48 -24.23 -21.98 24.95
N PRO A 49 -22.90 -22.06 24.81
CA PRO A 49 -22.02 -20.95 25.18
C PRO A 49 -22.24 -19.79 24.20
N ALA A 50 -22.46 -18.58 24.72
CA ALA A 50 -22.51 -17.39 23.85
C ALA A 50 -21.13 -17.09 23.26
N MET A 51 -20.09 -17.04 24.09
CA MET A 51 -18.73 -16.72 23.64
C MET A 51 -17.70 -17.57 24.36
N ILE A 52 -16.59 -17.85 23.68
CA ILE A 52 -15.43 -18.53 24.27
C ILE A 52 -14.29 -17.52 24.50
N ALA A 53 -13.54 -17.73 25.60
CA ALA A 53 -12.43 -16.86 25.99
C ALA A 53 -11.39 -16.59 24.87
N PRO A 54 -11.05 -17.54 23.97
CA PRO A 54 -10.14 -17.29 22.85
C PRO A 54 -10.52 -16.10 21.96
N MET A 55 -11.81 -15.74 21.88
CA MET A 55 -12.25 -14.58 21.08
C MET A 55 -11.62 -13.27 21.54
N GLY A 56 -11.32 -13.12 22.84
CA GLY A 56 -10.61 -11.97 23.37
C GLY A 56 -9.22 -11.81 22.75
N ALA A 57 -8.47 -12.90 22.66
CA ALA A 57 -7.14 -12.91 22.04
C ALA A 57 -7.22 -12.74 20.51
N SER A 58 -8.23 -13.33 19.85
CA SER A 58 -8.49 -13.08 18.42
C SER A 58 -8.79 -11.61 18.15
N ALA A 59 -9.53 -10.92 19.02
CA ALA A 59 -9.79 -9.49 18.88
C ALA A 59 -8.51 -8.66 19.00
N VAL A 60 -7.58 -9.03 19.89
CA VAL A 60 -6.27 -8.36 19.96
C VAL A 60 -5.58 -8.42 18.59
N LEU A 61 -5.54 -9.58 17.95
CA LEU A 61 -4.92 -9.71 16.62
C LEU A 61 -5.67 -8.91 15.54
N LEU A 62 -7.00 -9.06 15.48
CA LEU A 62 -7.84 -8.46 14.43
C LEU A 62 -7.92 -6.93 14.49
N PHE A 63 -7.75 -6.32 15.66
CA PHE A 63 -7.90 -4.87 15.83
C PHE A 63 -6.59 -4.15 16.18
N ALA A 64 -5.66 -4.80 16.88
CA ALA A 64 -4.37 -4.18 17.22
C ALA A 64 -3.31 -4.39 16.13
N VAL A 65 -3.24 -5.60 15.55
CA VAL A 65 -2.25 -5.96 14.53
C VAL A 65 -2.89 -6.61 13.28
N PRO A 66 -3.88 -5.95 12.64
CA PRO A 66 -4.62 -6.52 11.51
C PRO A 66 -3.78 -6.81 10.26
N SER A 67 -2.56 -6.28 10.20
CA SER A 67 -1.59 -6.56 9.13
C SER A 67 -0.80 -7.85 9.34
N SER A 68 -0.86 -8.46 10.52
CA SER A 68 -0.20 -9.73 10.80
C SER A 68 -0.79 -10.85 9.93
N PRO A 69 0.04 -11.75 9.36
CA PRO A 69 -0.44 -12.99 8.73
C PRO A 69 -1.34 -13.81 9.67
N LEU A 70 -1.07 -13.78 10.98
CA LEU A 70 -1.82 -14.51 12.01
C LEU A 70 -3.23 -13.93 12.23
N ALA A 71 -3.47 -12.69 11.78
CA ALA A 71 -4.76 -12.01 11.88
C ALA A 71 -5.59 -12.10 10.60
N GLN A 72 -5.08 -12.72 9.51
CA GLN A 72 -5.82 -12.82 8.24
C GLN A 72 -7.00 -13.80 8.32
N PRO A 73 -8.03 -13.66 7.46
CA PRO A 73 -9.24 -14.50 7.47
C PRO A 73 -8.97 -16.00 7.49
N TRP A 74 -7.98 -16.46 6.71
CA TRP A 74 -7.62 -17.88 6.64
C TRP A 74 -7.11 -18.39 8.00
N SER A 75 -6.23 -17.63 8.65
CA SER A 75 -5.65 -17.98 9.95
C SER A 75 -6.71 -18.10 11.03
N ILE A 76 -7.62 -17.11 11.16
CA ILE A 76 -8.67 -17.18 12.18
C ILE A 76 -9.69 -18.30 11.92
N LEU A 77 -10.22 -18.41 10.70
CA LEU A 77 -11.29 -19.37 10.40
C LEU A 77 -10.76 -20.80 10.41
N CYS A 78 -9.71 -21.07 9.64
CA CYS A 78 -9.13 -22.41 9.54
C CYS A 78 -8.40 -22.79 10.83
N GLY A 79 -7.65 -21.87 11.44
CA GLY A 79 -6.93 -22.13 12.68
C GLY A 79 -7.84 -22.51 13.85
N ASN A 80 -8.90 -21.73 14.08
CA ASN A 80 -9.87 -22.03 15.14
C ASN A 80 -10.63 -23.34 14.85
N PHE A 81 -11.03 -23.58 13.60
CA PHE A 81 -11.74 -24.80 13.22
C PHE A 81 -10.89 -26.06 13.40
N VAL A 82 -9.65 -26.06 12.90
CA VAL A 82 -8.71 -27.18 13.03
C VAL A 82 -8.39 -27.45 14.49
N SER A 83 -8.16 -26.39 15.27
CA SER A 83 -7.86 -26.51 16.70
C SER A 83 -9.05 -27.03 17.50
N ALA A 84 -10.28 -26.64 17.17
CA ALA A 84 -11.50 -27.20 17.76
C ALA A 84 -11.67 -28.68 17.40
N PHE A 85 -11.45 -29.05 16.12
CA PHE A 85 -11.51 -30.44 15.67
C PHE A 85 -10.51 -31.32 16.43
N VAL A 86 -9.24 -30.90 16.49
CA VAL A 86 -8.19 -31.62 17.21
C VAL A 86 -8.52 -31.70 18.70
N GLY A 87 -8.91 -30.57 19.32
CA GLY A 87 -9.23 -30.51 20.74
C GLY A 87 -10.39 -31.43 21.15
N VAL A 88 -11.50 -31.42 20.41
CA VAL A 88 -12.64 -32.32 20.66
C VAL A 88 -12.22 -33.78 20.48
N THR A 89 -11.48 -34.09 19.41
CA THR A 89 -11.02 -35.46 19.16
C THR A 89 -10.14 -35.98 20.29
N VAL A 90 -9.19 -35.17 20.76
CA VAL A 90 -8.31 -35.54 21.88
C VAL A 90 -9.10 -35.67 23.19
N ALA A 91 -10.05 -34.77 23.46
CA ALA A 91 -10.90 -34.83 24.66
C ALA A 91 -11.74 -36.13 24.72
N LEU A 92 -12.15 -36.67 23.57
CA LEU A 92 -12.89 -37.93 23.49
C LEU A 92 -12.01 -39.17 23.67
N LEU A 93 -10.72 -39.08 23.32
CA LEU A 93 -9.81 -40.22 23.30
C LEU A 93 -8.93 -40.33 24.55
N VAL A 94 -8.68 -39.22 25.25
CA VAL A 94 -7.71 -39.14 26.35
C VAL A 94 -8.43 -38.70 27.64
N PRO A 95 -8.61 -39.61 28.61
CA PRO A 95 -9.36 -39.29 29.84
C PRO A 95 -8.65 -38.31 30.78
N ASP A 96 -7.31 -38.34 30.83
CA ASP A 96 -6.53 -37.45 31.69
C ASP A 96 -6.51 -36.02 31.10
N PRO A 97 -7.06 -35.02 31.81
CA PRO A 97 -7.25 -33.67 31.25
C PRO A 97 -5.92 -32.93 31.01
N PHE A 98 -4.87 -33.24 31.78
CA PHE A 98 -3.56 -32.60 31.61
C PHE A 98 -2.84 -33.14 30.37
N LEU A 99 -2.82 -34.46 30.20
CA LEU A 99 -2.28 -35.12 29.02
C LEU A 99 -3.08 -34.77 27.76
N ALA A 100 -4.40 -34.79 27.85
CA ALA A 100 -5.29 -34.39 26.76
C ALA A 100 -5.02 -32.94 26.33
N SER A 101 -4.81 -32.02 27.29
CA SER A 101 -4.51 -30.61 27.00
C SER A 101 -3.18 -30.45 26.27
N ALA A 102 -2.13 -31.14 26.74
CA ALA A 102 -0.80 -31.11 26.12
C ALA A 102 -0.83 -31.67 24.69
N LEU A 103 -1.50 -32.81 24.48
CA LEU A 103 -1.66 -33.43 23.17
C LEU A 103 -2.49 -32.55 22.23
N ALA A 104 -3.61 -32.01 22.71
CA ALA A 104 -4.48 -31.15 21.91
C ALA A 104 -3.75 -29.91 21.41
N ILE A 105 -3.00 -29.21 22.27
CA ILE A 105 -2.21 -28.04 21.87
C ILE A 105 -1.12 -28.44 20.86
N SER A 106 -0.33 -29.47 21.17
CA SER A 106 0.80 -29.87 20.32
C SER A 106 0.34 -30.27 18.91
N LEU A 107 -0.70 -31.10 18.82
CA LEU A 107 -1.28 -31.53 17.55
C LEU A 107 -1.96 -30.37 16.81
N ALA A 108 -2.65 -29.47 17.53
CA ALA A 108 -3.28 -28.30 16.92
C ALA A 108 -2.24 -27.36 16.31
N ILE A 109 -1.12 -27.10 17.01
CA ILE A 109 -0.01 -26.30 16.49
C ILE A 109 0.56 -26.95 15.22
N ALA A 110 0.87 -28.25 15.27
CA ALA A 110 1.40 -28.97 14.12
C ALA A 110 0.46 -28.92 12.90
N ALA A 111 -0.84 -29.13 13.13
CA ALA A 111 -1.86 -29.08 12.09
C ALA A 111 -2.02 -27.66 11.50
N MET A 112 -2.02 -26.62 12.34
CA MET A 112 -2.08 -25.24 11.88
C MET A 112 -0.85 -24.81 11.07
N MET A 113 0.35 -25.25 11.49
CA MET A 113 1.59 -25.00 10.75
C MET A 113 1.56 -25.68 9.38
N ALA A 114 1.13 -26.94 9.31
CA ALA A 114 1.00 -27.68 8.05
C ALA A 114 0.00 -27.03 7.08
N LEU A 115 -1.10 -26.47 7.60
CA LEU A 115 -2.15 -25.82 6.81
C LEU A 115 -1.91 -24.31 6.59
N ARG A 116 -0.79 -23.78 7.09
CA ARG A 116 -0.44 -22.35 7.04
C ARG A 116 -1.55 -21.44 7.58
N CYS A 117 -2.24 -21.89 8.62
CA CYS A 117 -3.34 -21.18 9.27
C CYS A 117 -3.07 -20.92 10.75
N LEU A 118 -1.80 -20.75 11.12
CA LEU A 118 -1.42 -20.47 12.50
C LEU A 118 -2.14 -19.21 13.01
N HIS A 119 -2.96 -19.41 14.04
CA HIS A 119 -3.64 -18.33 14.76
C HIS A 119 -3.49 -18.63 16.25
N PRO A 120 -2.58 -17.94 16.98
CA PRO A 120 -2.25 -18.27 18.36
C PRO A 120 -3.45 -18.43 19.32
N PRO A 121 -4.53 -17.62 19.22
CA PRO A 121 -5.75 -17.83 20.00
C PRO A 121 -6.38 -19.22 19.84
N SER A 122 -6.17 -19.89 18.71
CA SER A 122 -6.70 -21.23 18.43
C SER A 122 -6.12 -22.29 19.37
N GLY A 123 -4.90 -22.11 19.90
CA GLY A 123 -4.37 -23.01 20.92
C GLY A 123 -5.27 -23.05 22.16
N ALA A 124 -5.85 -21.90 22.54
CA ALA A 124 -6.82 -21.82 23.62
C ALA A 124 -8.20 -22.38 23.21
N VAL A 125 -8.54 -22.43 21.92
CA VAL A 125 -9.74 -23.14 21.43
C VAL A 125 -9.58 -24.64 21.63
N ALA A 126 -8.41 -25.22 21.31
CA ALA A 126 -8.11 -26.63 21.57
C ALA A 126 -8.18 -26.95 23.07
N LEU A 127 -7.60 -26.09 23.93
CA LEU A 127 -7.73 -26.20 25.39
C LEU A 127 -9.17 -26.10 25.88
N THR A 128 -9.97 -25.20 25.30
CA THR A 128 -11.38 -25.03 25.69
C THR A 128 -12.18 -26.30 25.42
N ALA A 129 -11.87 -27.03 24.33
CA ALA A 129 -12.51 -28.30 24.05
C ALA A 129 -12.17 -29.39 25.10
N VAL A 130 -10.94 -29.40 25.62
CA VAL A 130 -10.48 -30.38 26.61
C VAL A 130 -10.90 -30.02 28.03
N LEU A 131 -10.59 -28.80 28.47
CA LEU A 131 -10.82 -28.30 29.83
C LEU A 131 -12.21 -27.67 30.00
N GLY A 132 -13.01 -27.67 28.95
CA GLY A 132 -14.38 -27.21 28.99
C GLY A 132 -15.21 -27.97 30.03
N GLY A 133 -16.18 -27.30 30.64
CA GLY A 133 -17.14 -27.98 31.51
C GLY A 133 -18.13 -28.85 30.72
N PRO A 134 -19.10 -29.48 31.40
CA PRO A 134 -20.10 -30.36 30.77
C PRO A 134 -20.85 -29.70 29.59
N ALA A 135 -21.06 -28.39 29.64
CA ALA A 135 -21.71 -27.64 28.57
C ALA A 135 -20.90 -27.61 27.27
N ILE A 136 -19.57 -27.71 27.33
CA ILE A 136 -18.71 -27.78 26.14
C ILE A 136 -18.57 -29.22 25.68
N HIS A 137 -18.30 -30.15 26.60
CA HIS A 137 -18.16 -31.58 26.26
C HIS A 137 -19.44 -32.16 25.67
N GLY A 138 -20.61 -31.75 26.17
CA GLY A 138 -21.91 -32.18 25.67
C GLY A 138 -22.18 -31.80 24.21
N LEU A 139 -21.48 -30.79 23.67
CA LEU A 139 -21.61 -30.41 22.26
C LEU A 139 -20.87 -31.38 21.33
N GLY A 140 -19.85 -32.09 21.82
CA GLY A 140 -18.95 -32.89 20.98
C GLY A 140 -18.46 -32.08 19.78
N TYR A 141 -18.59 -32.61 18.58
CA TYR A 141 -18.21 -31.91 17.34
C TYR A 141 -19.11 -30.71 17.00
N GLY A 142 -20.27 -30.55 17.65
CA GLY A 142 -21.09 -29.34 17.57
C GLY A 142 -20.31 -28.09 18.00
N PHE A 143 -19.34 -28.23 18.91
CA PHE A 143 -18.43 -27.17 19.35
C PHE A 143 -17.75 -26.43 18.19
N LEU A 144 -17.43 -27.14 17.09
CA LEU A 144 -16.79 -26.57 15.89
C LEU A 144 -17.71 -25.55 15.21
N LEU A 145 -18.99 -25.88 15.07
CA LEU A 145 -19.98 -25.02 14.42
C LEU A 145 -20.38 -23.87 15.35
N TRP A 146 -20.74 -24.22 16.59
CA TRP A 146 -21.07 -23.27 17.64
C TRP A 146 -20.46 -23.75 18.97
N PRO A 147 -19.69 -22.92 19.67
CA PRO A 147 -19.48 -21.48 19.47
C PRO A 147 -18.32 -21.09 18.53
N VAL A 148 -17.49 -22.03 18.07
CA VAL A 148 -16.19 -21.69 17.45
C VAL A 148 -16.32 -20.97 16.11
N ALA A 149 -16.91 -21.62 15.10
CA ALA A 149 -17.05 -21.02 13.77
C ALA A 149 -17.98 -19.79 13.80
N GLY A 150 -19.10 -19.88 14.51
CA GLY A 150 -20.03 -18.77 14.68
C GLY A 150 -19.38 -17.50 15.24
N ASN A 151 -18.68 -17.60 16.37
CA ASN A 151 -18.01 -16.44 16.95
C ASN A 151 -16.86 -15.93 16.07
N SER A 152 -16.10 -16.83 15.44
CA SER A 152 -15.00 -16.46 14.54
C SER A 152 -15.52 -15.66 13.34
N LEU A 153 -16.63 -16.08 12.73
CA LEU A 153 -17.26 -15.39 11.60
C LEU A 153 -17.81 -14.03 11.99
N ILE A 154 -18.51 -13.93 13.12
CA ILE A 154 -19.06 -12.66 13.61
C ILE A 154 -17.92 -11.67 13.90
N LEU A 155 -16.91 -12.10 14.66
CA LEU A 155 -15.78 -11.25 15.02
C LEU A 155 -14.98 -10.81 13.79
N LEU A 156 -14.76 -11.72 12.84
CA LEU A 156 -14.08 -11.41 11.58
C LEU A 156 -14.88 -10.41 10.72
N ALA A 157 -16.20 -10.57 10.62
CA ALA A 157 -17.05 -9.64 9.87
C ALA A 157 -17.02 -8.23 10.50
N LEU A 158 -17.05 -8.15 11.83
CA LEU A 158 -16.93 -6.89 12.56
C LEU A 158 -15.54 -6.27 12.39
N ALA A 159 -14.48 -7.08 12.44
CA ALA A 159 -13.11 -6.62 12.17
C ALA A 159 -12.96 -6.10 10.74
N PHE A 160 -13.53 -6.79 9.75
CA PHE A 160 -13.57 -6.34 8.38
C PHE A 160 -14.25 -4.97 8.24
N ALA A 161 -15.46 -4.83 8.80
CA ALA A 161 -16.20 -3.58 8.73
C ALA A 161 -15.47 -2.43 9.43
N TYR A 162 -14.99 -2.64 10.66
CA TYR A 162 -14.34 -1.62 11.48
C TYR A 162 -13.01 -1.16 10.88
N ASN A 163 -12.15 -2.10 10.46
CA ASN A 163 -10.84 -1.74 9.92
C ASN A 163 -11.00 -0.92 8.64
N ASN A 164 -11.82 -1.37 7.69
CA ASN A 164 -12.04 -0.62 6.44
C ASN A 164 -12.70 0.74 6.69
N ALA A 165 -13.71 0.81 7.57
CA ALA A 165 -14.39 2.07 7.91
C ALA A 165 -13.46 3.09 8.61
N THR A 166 -12.42 2.62 9.29
CA THR A 166 -11.43 3.47 9.98
C THR A 166 -10.15 3.70 9.16
N GLY A 167 -10.15 3.32 7.88
CA GLY A 167 -9.03 3.56 6.95
C GLY A 167 -7.89 2.53 7.00
N ARG A 168 -8.09 1.36 7.62
CA ARG A 168 -7.20 0.19 7.53
C ARG A 168 -7.74 -0.75 6.46
N ALA A 169 -7.00 -0.95 5.38
CA ALA A 169 -7.36 -1.98 4.39
C ALA A 169 -7.26 -3.37 5.05
N TYR A 170 -8.38 -4.08 5.13
CA TYR A 170 -8.45 -5.43 5.69
C TYR A 170 -9.46 -6.29 4.88
N PRO A 171 -9.16 -7.55 4.50
CA PRO A 171 -7.91 -8.28 4.73
C PRO A 171 -6.72 -7.58 4.13
N HIS A 172 -5.55 -7.79 4.73
CA HIS A 172 -4.35 -7.13 4.25
C HIS A 172 -3.83 -7.90 3.04
N GLY A 173 -3.73 -7.18 1.92
CA GLY A 173 -3.07 -7.65 0.71
C GLY A 173 -2.47 -6.43 0.03
N LEU A 174 -1.15 -6.37 -0.06
CA LEU A 174 -0.47 -5.28 -0.73
C LEU A 174 -0.58 -5.51 -2.23
N LYS A 175 -1.39 -4.69 -2.91
CA LYS A 175 -1.32 -4.60 -4.37
C LYS A 175 -0.04 -3.85 -4.70
N LEU A 176 1.03 -4.57 -5.05
CA LEU A 176 2.15 -3.99 -5.77
C LEU A 176 1.57 -3.25 -6.98
N GLY A 177 1.88 -1.95 -7.11
CA GLY A 177 1.36 -1.13 -8.20
C GLY A 177 1.64 -1.83 -9.52
N LYS A 178 0.58 -2.13 -10.29
CA LYS A 178 0.73 -2.69 -11.64
C LYS A 178 1.60 -1.74 -12.46
N ALA A 179 2.46 -2.28 -13.31
CA ALA A 179 3.22 -1.49 -14.25
C ALA A 179 2.26 -0.59 -15.05
N ALA A 180 2.51 0.72 -15.05
CA ALA A 180 1.65 1.72 -15.70
C ALA A 180 1.45 1.44 -17.20
N HIS A 181 2.37 0.69 -17.81
CA HIS A 181 2.41 0.40 -19.23
C HIS A 181 1.64 -0.87 -19.65
N GLY A 182 1.00 -1.59 -18.71
CA GLY A 182 0.24 -2.80 -19.02
C GLY A 182 1.12 -4.00 -19.46
N THR A 183 2.43 -3.92 -19.25
CA THR A 183 3.41 -4.96 -19.55
C THR A 183 3.68 -5.84 -18.31
N ALA A 184 4.22 -7.05 -18.54
CA ALA A 184 4.62 -7.95 -17.46
C ALA A 184 5.90 -7.50 -16.73
N ASP A 185 6.70 -6.63 -17.36
CA ASP A 185 7.95 -6.16 -16.80
C ASP A 185 7.76 -5.31 -15.52
N PRO A 186 8.67 -5.45 -14.54
CA PRO A 186 8.65 -4.61 -13.34
C PRO A 186 8.93 -3.14 -13.69
N THR A 187 8.39 -2.22 -12.91
CA THR A 187 8.61 -0.77 -13.14
C THR A 187 10.07 -0.39 -12.89
N PRO A 188 10.58 0.70 -13.48
CA PRO A 188 11.99 1.10 -13.30
C PRO A 188 12.42 1.20 -11.83
N ILE A 189 11.55 1.69 -10.94
CA ILE A 189 11.84 1.80 -9.51
C ILE A 189 11.95 0.43 -8.82
N GLN A 190 11.28 -0.60 -9.34
CA GLN A 190 11.34 -1.97 -8.85
C GLN A 190 12.60 -2.72 -9.30
N LYS A 191 13.37 -2.15 -10.23
CA LYS A 191 14.65 -2.70 -10.70
C LYS A 191 15.85 -2.18 -9.89
N ILE A 192 15.62 -1.26 -8.94
CA ILE A 192 16.66 -0.67 -8.10
C ILE A 192 16.80 -1.50 -6.83
N GLY A 193 18.04 -1.89 -6.48
CA GLY A 193 18.33 -2.63 -5.26
C GLY A 193 18.16 -4.14 -5.44
N PHE A 194 17.36 -4.77 -4.57
CA PHE A 194 17.09 -6.21 -4.61
C PHE A 194 15.89 -6.56 -5.50
N SER A 195 15.89 -7.77 -6.04
CA SER A 195 14.76 -8.35 -6.77
C SER A 195 13.81 -9.10 -5.81
N SER A 196 12.55 -9.28 -6.22
CA SER A 196 11.58 -10.04 -5.41
C SER A 196 12.05 -11.48 -5.14
N THR A 197 12.78 -12.08 -6.08
CA THR A 197 13.35 -13.43 -5.94
C THR A 197 14.46 -13.48 -4.89
N ASP A 198 15.28 -12.43 -4.78
CA ASP A 198 16.33 -12.38 -3.75
C ASP A 198 15.73 -12.43 -2.34
N LEU A 199 14.62 -11.70 -2.13
CA LEU A 199 13.91 -11.74 -0.85
C LEU A 199 13.32 -13.13 -0.57
N ASP A 200 12.73 -13.77 -1.57
CA ASP A 200 12.14 -15.11 -1.41
C ASP A 200 13.20 -16.16 -1.04
N ASP A 201 14.39 -16.07 -1.64
CA ASP A 201 15.48 -16.99 -1.34
C ASP A 201 16.05 -16.77 0.07
N VAL A 202 16.22 -15.52 0.51
CA VAL A 202 16.60 -15.21 1.90
C VAL A 202 15.55 -15.68 2.90
N LEU A 203 14.26 -15.52 2.59
CA LEU A 203 13.18 -15.97 3.46
C LEU A 203 13.13 -17.51 3.59
N LYS A 204 13.55 -18.26 2.57
CA LYS A 204 13.67 -19.73 2.67
C LYS A 204 14.82 -20.18 3.56
N GLU A 205 15.88 -19.40 3.64
CA GLU A 205 17.01 -19.65 4.55
C GLU A 205 16.64 -19.37 6.02
N TYR A 206 15.62 -18.54 6.24
CA TYR A 206 15.08 -18.22 7.56
C TYR A 206 14.02 -19.24 7.99
N ASP A 207 14.43 -20.27 8.76
CA ASP A 207 13.54 -21.30 9.33
C ASP A 207 12.83 -20.83 10.61
N GLU A 208 12.36 -19.59 10.64
CA GLU A 208 11.62 -19.02 11.76
C GLU A 208 10.37 -18.30 11.28
N PHE A 209 9.33 -18.31 12.11
CA PHE A 209 8.11 -17.56 11.83
C PHE A 209 8.37 -16.05 11.97
N ILE A 210 8.28 -15.31 10.85
CA ILE A 210 8.36 -13.85 10.83
C ILE A 210 6.92 -13.29 10.86
N ASP A 211 6.59 -12.51 11.90
CA ASP A 211 5.28 -11.84 12.04
C ASP A 211 5.17 -10.57 11.18
N ILE A 212 5.57 -10.68 9.91
CA ILE A 212 5.47 -9.62 8.91
C ILE A 212 5.07 -10.31 7.60
N ASP A 213 4.03 -9.79 6.96
CA ASP A 213 3.64 -10.23 5.62
C ASP A 213 4.79 -10.03 4.62
N ARG A 214 4.98 -10.99 3.71
CA ARG A 214 6.09 -11.00 2.75
C ARG A 214 6.11 -9.76 1.85
N ASP A 215 4.95 -9.29 1.39
CA ASP A 215 4.85 -8.09 0.55
C ASP A 215 5.05 -6.81 1.38
N ALA A 216 4.68 -6.84 2.66
CA ALA A 216 4.92 -5.75 3.59
C ALA A 216 6.42 -5.60 3.86
N LEU A 217 7.12 -6.71 4.07
CA LEU A 217 8.57 -6.73 4.23
C LEU A 217 9.27 -6.18 2.98
N GLU A 218 8.89 -6.65 1.79
CA GLU A 218 9.42 -6.14 0.52
C GLU A 218 9.20 -4.63 0.39
N THR A 219 8.00 -4.15 0.70
CA THR A 219 7.66 -2.72 0.62
C THR A 219 8.50 -1.89 1.58
N ILE A 220 8.71 -2.37 2.81
CA ILE A 220 9.53 -1.69 3.82
C ILE A 220 11.00 -1.62 3.34
N LEU A 221 11.54 -2.74 2.85
CA LEU A 221 12.91 -2.80 2.34
C LEU A 221 13.09 -1.88 1.13
N ARG A 222 12.18 -1.92 0.14
CA ARG A 222 12.23 -1.03 -1.04
C ARG A 222 12.15 0.44 -0.66
N LYS A 223 11.26 0.82 0.27
CA LYS A 223 11.18 2.21 0.76
C LYS A 223 12.45 2.63 1.49
N THR A 224 13.07 1.70 2.22
CA THR A 224 14.32 1.93 2.94
C THR A 224 15.48 2.09 1.97
N GLU A 225 15.58 1.23 0.96
CA GLU A 225 16.56 1.35 -0.11
C GLU A 225 16.38 2.64 -0.88
N LEU A 226 15.16 2.97 -1.32
CA LEU A 226 14.90 4.23 -2.01
C LEU A 226 15.38 5.41 -1.15
N ARG A 227 15.05 5.44 0.15
CA ARG A 227 15.55 6.49 1.07
C ARG A 227 17.08 6.47 1.25
N SER A 228 17.70 5.29 1.27
CA SER A 228 19.15 5.14 1.35
C SER A 228 19.83 5.64 0.08
N TYR A 229 19.29 5.28 -1.08
CA TYR A 229 19.67 5.80 -2.38
C TYR A 229 19.49 7.31 -2.43
N ARG A 230 18.36 7.89 -2.00
CA ARG A 230 18.21 9.36 -1.95
C ARG A 230 19.30 10.04 -1.09
N ARG A 231 19.72 9.40 0.01
CA ARG A 231 20.77 9.95 0.87
C ARG A 231 22.18 9.80 0.28
N ARG A 232 22.43 8.71 -0.45
CA ARG A 232 23.75 8.36 -1.02
C ARG A 232 23.93 8.86 -2.45
N ALA A 233 22.83 9.12 -3.16
CA ALA A 233 22.84 9.74 -4.47
C ALA A 233 23.38 11.16 -4.31
N LEU A 234 24.46 11.40 -5.04
CA LEU A 234 24.91 12.66 -5.62
C LEU A 234 24.17 13.90 -5.09
N HIS A 235 24.89 14.77 -4.37
CA HIS A 235 24.41 16.11 -3.96
C HIS A 235 24.25 17.05 -5.15
N LEU A 236 23.53 16.63 -6.18
CA LEU A 236 23.16 17.44 -7.32
C LEU A 236 21.71 17.87 -7.12
N ASP A 237 21.50 19.17 -7.19
CA ASP A 237 20.19 19.79 -7.19
C ASP A 237 19.73 20.06 -8.63
N CYS A 238 18.44 20.34 -8.79
CA CYS A 238 17.90 20.69 -10.10
C CYS A 238 18.58 21.93 -10.68
N GLU A 239 19.06 22.86 -9.83
CA GLU A 239 19.78 24.07 -10.26
C GLU A 239 21.06 23.77 -11.04
N SER A 240 21.83 22.76 -10.62
CA SER A 240 23.10 22.38 -11.23
C SER A 240 22.97 21.71 -12.60
N VAL A 241 21.78 21.21 -12.94
CA VAL A 241 21.53 20.41 -14.15
C VAL A 241 20.49 21.02 -15.08
N MET A 242 19.63 21.92 -14.58
CA MET A 242 18.58 22.52 -15.39
C MET A 242 19.13 23.37 -16.55
N SER A 243 18.39 23.35 -17.66
CA SER A 243 18.57 24.34 -18.72
C SER A 243 17.91 25.66 -18.28
N ARG A 244 18.68 26.76 -18.35
CA ARG A 244 18.22 28.12 -17.96
C ARG A 244 17.68 28.92 -19.13
N ASP A 245 18.19 28.68 -20.34
CA ASP A 245 17.72 29.31 -21.57
C ASP A 245 16.52 28.53 -22.12
N VAL A 246 15.34 28.83 -21.56
CA VAL A 246 14.11 28.09 -21.88
C VAL A 246 13.17 28.96 -22.70
N VAL A 247 12.84 28.50 -23.90
CA VAL A 247 11.81 29.10 -24.73
C VAL A 247 10.43 28.64 -24.25
N GLY A 248 9.59 29.58 -23.81
CA GLY A 248 8.20 29.34 -23.42
C GLY A 248 7.20 29.95 -24.40
N VAL A 249 5.93 29.59 -24.23
CA VAL A 249 4.79 30.14 -24.98
C VAL A 249 3.73 30.70 -24.04
N ALA A 250 2.92 31.63 -24.51
CA ALA A 250 1.77 32.15 -23.79
C ALA A 250 0.55 31.21 -23.93
N PRO A 251 -0.40 31.21 -22.97
CA PRO A 251 -1.62 30.39 -23.05
C PRO A 251 -2.45 30.63 -24.31
N ASP A 252 -2.46 31.89 -24.78
CA ASP A 252 -3.24 32.33 -25.94
C ASP A 252 -2.46 32.25 -27.25
N ASP A 253 -1.20 31.80 -27.23
CA ASP A 253 -0.43 31.57 -28.46
C ASP A 253 -1.12 30.52 -29.32
N SER A 254 -1.04 30.70 -30.64
CA SER A 254 -1.60 29.73 -31.58
C SER A 254 -0.84 28.40 -31.51
N LEU A 255 -1.57 27.29 -31.67
CA LEU A 255 -0.98 25.95 -31.77
C LEU A 255 0.07 25.85 -32.90
N ARG A 256 -0.12 26.60 -33.98
CA ARG A 256 0.84 26.71 -35.08
C ARG A 256 2.19 27.26 -34.61
N HIS A 257 2.15 28.36 -33.85
CA HIS A 257 3.36 29.02 -33.38
C HIS A 257 4.15 28.11 -32.44
N ALA A 258 3.46 27.52 -31.44
CA ALA A 258 4.06 26.56 -30.53
C ALA A 258 4.66 25.35 -31.27
N HIS A 259 3.92 24.75 -32.20
CA HIS A 259 4.43 23.62 -32.99
C HIS A 259 5.62 24.02 -33.87
N ALA A 260 5.62 25.21 -34.46
CA ALA A 260 6.75 25.70 -35.25
C ALA A 260 8.01 25.87 -34.39
N LEU A 261 7.89 26.42 -33.18
CA LEU A 261 8.99 26.51 -32.22
C LEU A 261 9.54 25.12 -31.84
N MET A 262 8.66 24.16 -31.57
CA MET A 262 9.07 22.78 -31.27
C MET A 262 9.83 22.14 -32.43
N GLN A 263 9.43 22.41 -33.67
CA GLN A 263 10.09 21.87 -34.85
C GLN A 263 11.43 22.56 -35.15
N SER A 264 11.48 23.89 -35.13
CA SER A 264 12.68 24.65 -35.50
C SER A 264 13.81 24.49 -34.49
N HIS A 265 13.47 24.33 -33.21
CA HIS A 265 14.45 24.17 -32.13
C HIS A 265 14.57 22.73 -31.63
N HIS A 266 13.84 21.79 -32.22
CA HIS A 266 13.77 20.38 -31.79
C HIS A 266 13.37 20.19 -30.32
N PHE A 267 12.60 21.12 -29.76
CA PHE A 267 12.06 21.00 -28.42
C PHE A 267 10.92 19.96 -28.39
N LYS A 268 10.93 19.09 -27.38
CA LYS A 268 9.85 18.10 -27.18
C LYS A 268 8.80 18.56 -26.17
N ALA A 269 9.08 19.64 -25.45
CA ALA A 269 8.17 20.28 -24.53
C ALA A 269 8.42 21.79 -24.51
N LEU A 270 7.34 22.54 -24.33
CA LEU A 270 7.34 23.99 -24.16
C LEU A 270 6.59 24.33 -22.86
N PRO A 271 7.24 25.00 -21.89
CA PRO A 271 6.53 25.56 -20.76
C PRO A 271 5.56 26.66 -21.22
N VAL A 272 4.42 26.73 -20.53
CA VAL A 272 3.42 27.77 -20.76
C VAL A 272 3.47 28.74 -19.59
N THR A 273 3.78 30.00 -19.85
CA THR A 273 3.91 31.05 -18.83
C THR A 273 2.98 32.22 -19.09
N ASN A 274 2.49 32.86 -18.02
CA ASN A 274 1.75 34.12 -18.14
C ASN A 274 2.70 35.34 -18.31
N ASP A 275 2.13 36.53 -18.46
CA ASP A 275 2.88 37.79 -18.61
C ASP A 275 3.80 38.12 -17.42
N SER A 276 3.56 37.53 -16.25
CA SER A 276 4.38 37.67 -15.05
C SER A 276 5.55 36.67 -14.98
N ALA A 277 5.71 35.82 -15.99
CA ALA A 277 6.62 34.67 -16.06
C ALA A 277 6.30 33.54 -15.07
N GLU A 278 5.07 33.46 -14.58
CA GLU A 278 4.60 32.35 -13.76
C GLU A 278 4.19 31.17 -14.64
N ILE A 279 4.57 29.96 -14.24
CA ILE A 279 4.22 28.75 -14.98
C ILE A 279 2.73 28.42 -14.77
N VAL A 280 2.00 28.25 -15.87
CA VAL A 280 0.56 27.90 -15.85
C VAL A 280 0.27 26.54 -16.49
N GLY A 281 1.20 26.03 -17.30
CA GLY A 281 1.08 24.71 -17.92
C GLY A 281 2.34 24.27 -18.65
N ILE A 282 2.24 23.14 -19.34
CA ILE A 282 3.26 22.65 -20.28
C ILE A 282 2.55 22.02 -21.48
N VAL A 283 3.13 22.19 -22.67
CA VAL A 283 2.72 21.48 -23.89
C VAL A 283 3.88 20.61 -24.36
N THR A 284 3.60 19.34 -24.60
CA THR A 284 4.55 18.35 -25.08
C THR A 284 4.19 17.87 -26.48
N GLN A 285 5.11 17.16 -27.15
CA GLN A 285 4.80 16.53 -28.44
C GLN A 285 3.64 15.52 -28.30
N THR A 286 3.56 14.83 -27.16
CA THR A 286 2.46 13.92 -26.84
C THR A 286 1.12 14.67 -26.75
N ASP A 287 1.09 15.88 -26.19
CA ASP A 287 -0.14 16.68 -26.15
C ASP A 287 -0.62 17.05 -27.57
N PHE A 288 0.31 17.39 -28.47
CA PHE A 288 -0.04 17.59 -29.88
C PHE A 288 -0.57 16.30 -30.53
N LEU A 289 0.05 15.15 -30.27
CA LEU A 289 -0.37 13.86 -30.82
C LEU A 289 -1.75 13.42 -30.31
N GLU A 290 -2.04 13.60 -29.03
CA GLU A 290 -3.26 13.09 -28.39
C GLU A 290 -4.44 14.07 -28.50
N LYS A 291 -4.18 15.38 -28.46
CA LYS A 291 -5.22 16.42 -28.30
C LYS A 291 -5.40 17.30 -29.52
N ALA A 292 -4.42 17.37 -30.42
CA ALA A 292 -4.52 18.11 -31.68
C ALA A 292 -4.91 17.19 -32.86
N SER A 293 -5.42 17.81 -33.90
CA SER A 293 -5.76 17.21 -35.19
C SER A 293 -5.09 18.00 -36.31
N TRP A 294 -4.74 17.35 -37.41
CA TRP A 294 -4.03 17.99 -38.52
C TRP A 294 -5.01 18.31 -39.64
N ARG A 295 -5.16 19.60 -39.95
CA ARG A 295 -5.94 20.09 -41.10
C ARG A 295 -5.01 20.83 -42.05
N ASN A 296 -4.85 20.33 -43.27
CA ASN A 296 -3.90 20.87 -44.27
C ASN A 296 -2.46 21.01 -43.74
N GLY A 297 -1.99 20.02 -42.96
CA GLY A 297 -0.63 20.04 -42.38
C GLY A 297 -0.46 21.01 -41.21
N ARG A 298 -1.55 21.52 -40.62
CA ARG A 298 -1.54 22.53 -39.55
C ARG A 298 -2.27 21.97 -38.32
N PRO A 299 -1.71 22.13 -37.10
CA PRO A 299 -2.37 21.66 -35.88
C PRO A 299 -3.61 22.52 -35.59
N SER A 300 -4.72 21.86 -35.31
CA SER A 300 -6.02 22.42 -34.94
C SER A 300 -6.70 21.49 -33.94
N ILE A 301 -7.65 21.97 -33.15
CA ILE A 301 -8.27 21.16 -32.11
C ILE A 301 -9.20 20.11 -32.74
N GLY A 302 -9.00 18.84 -32.37
CA GLY A 302 -9.83 17.74 -32.86
C GLY A 302 -11.27 17.81 -32.33
N PHE A 303 -12.21 17.21 -33.06
CA PHE A 303 -13.63 17.17 -32.69
C PHE A 303 -13.87 16.63 -31.27
N LEU A 304 -13.19 15.54 -30.89
CA LEU A 304 -13.30 14.93 -29.56
C LEU A 304 -12.81 15.87 -28.44
N GLN A 305 -11.65 16.49 -28.61
CA GLN A 305 -11.09 17.43 -27.63
C GLN A 305 -11.96 18.69 -27.52
N ARG A 306 -12.50 19.18 -28.65
CA ARG A 306 -13.44 20.30 -28.66
C ARG A 306 -14.72 19.99 -27.88
N LEU A 307 -15.30 18.79 -28.05
CA LEU A 307 -16.46 18.36 -27.27
C LEU A 307 -16.13 18.27 -25.77
N ARG A 308 -14.96 17.72 -25.43
CA ARG A 308 -14.49 17.62 -24.05
C ARG A 308 -14.37 18.98 -23.36
N LEU A 309 -13.77 19.97 -24.04
CA LEU A 309 -13.60 21.32 -23.51
C LEU A 309 -14.95 22.01 -23.24
N ILE A 310 -15.91 21.86 -24.15
CA ILE A 310 -17.29 22.39 -24.00
C ILE A 310 -17.97 21.76 -22.78
N LEU A 311 -17.87 20.43 -22.63
CA LEU A 311 -18.45 19.72 -21.48
C LEU A 311 -17.81 20.09 -20.14
N SER A 312 -16.52 20.46 -20.14
CA SER A 312 -15.82 20.91 -18.93
C SER A 312 -16.12 22.36 -18.52
N GLY A 313 -16.95 23.09 -19.27
CA GLY A 313 -17.24 24.51 -19.01
C GLY A 313 -16.07 25.45 -19.32
N ALA A 314 -15.09 25.00 -20.11
CA ALA A 314 -13.99 25.83 -20.55
C ALA A 314 -14.44 26.83 -21.64
N SER A 315 -13.70 27.93 -21.83
CA SER A 315 -13.95 28.88 -22.92
C SER A 315 -13.94 28.17 -24.29
N ALA A 316 -14.67 28.73 -25.26
CA ALA A 316 -14.76 28.17 -26.61
C ALA A 316 -13.35 27.95 -27.20
N PRO A 317 -13.03 26.74 -27.70
CA PRO A 317 -11.66 26.41 -28.10
C PRO A 317 -11.25 27.22 -29.34
N ASN A 318 -10.11 27.90 -29.27
CA ASN A 318 -9.66 28.89 -30.26
C ASN A 318 -8.33 28.50 -30.94
N ASP A 319 -8.03 27.20 -30.99
CA ASP A 319 -6.78 26.66 -31.54
C ASP A 319 -5.53 27.29 -30.86
N THR A 320 -5.60 27.42 -29.54
CA THR A 320 -4.55 28.01 -28.70
C THR A 320 -3.85 26.98 -27.82
N VAL A 321 -2.66 27.32 -27.32
CA VAL A 321 -1.84 26.48 -26.42
C VAL A 321 -2.64 26.00 -25.21
N LYS A 322 -3.43 26.88 -24.57
CA LYS A 322 -4.24 26.53 -23.38
C LYS A 322 -5.27 25.43 -23.64
N ASP A 323 -5.68 25.22 -24.89
CA ASP A 323 -6.69 24.22 -25.26
C ASP A 323 -6.15 22.78 -25.24
N ILE A 324 -4.81 22.62 -25.34
CA ILE A 324 -4.14 21.31 -25.30
C ILE A 324 -3.16 21.15 -24.14
N MET A 325 -2.74 22.24 -23.50
CA MET A 325 -1.75 22.18 -22.42
C MET A 325 -2.19 21.29 -21.26
N THR A 326 -1.20 20.71 -20.58
CA THR A 326 -1.43 20.05 -19.30
C THR A 326 -1.33 21.09 -18.18
N SER A 327 -2.44 21.26 -17.45
CA SER A 327 -2.55 22.22 -16.33
C SER A 327 -3.43 21.62 -15.21
N PRO A 328 -3.03 21.76 -13.92
CA PRO A 328 -1.77 22.36 -13.47
C PRO A 328 -0.57 21.47 -13.82
N VAL A 329 0.56 22.09 -14.17
CA VAL A 329 1.81 21.37 -14.44
C VAL A 329 2.53 21.04 -13.13
N LYS A 330 3.16 19.87 -13.08
CA LYS A 330 4.01 19.48 -11.95
C LYS A 330 5.38 20.13 -12.08
N THR A 331 5.86 20.71 -10.99
CA THR A 331 7.09 21.51 -10.96
C THR A 331 8.02 21.08 -9.84
N VAL A 332 9.29 21.48 -9.94
CA VAL A 332 10.32 21.31 -8.91
C VAL A 332 10.96 22.66 -8.56
N ARG A 333 11.71 22.73 -7.47
CA ARG A 333 12.47 23.92 -7.07
C ARG A 333 13.95 23.78 -7.48
N PRO A 334 14.72 24.87 -7.56
CA PRO A 334 16.16 24.82 -7.83
C PRO A 334 16.89 23.88 -6.86
N GLU A 335 16.54 23.95 -5.57
CA GLU A 335 17.16 23.16 -4.51
C GLU A 335 16.57 21.74 -4.40
N THR A 336 15.58 21.40 -5.25
CA THR A 336 15.02 20.06 -5.28
C THR A 336 16.12 19.09 -5.72
N PRO A 337 16.42 18.05 -4.94
CA PRO A 337 17.41 17.06 -5.32
C PRO A 337 17.01 16.31 -6.60
N ILE A 338 17.99 15.99 -7.45
CA ILE A 338 17.74 15.33 -8.74
C ILE A 338 17.04 13.98 -8.59
N GLU A 339 17.26 13.26 -7.49
CA GLU A 339 16.57 11.99 -7.24
C GLU A 339 15.05 12.13 -7.13
N GLU A 340 14.56 13.29 -6.69
CA GLU A 340 13.12 13.54 -6.68
C GLU A 340 12.59 13.71 -8.11
N ALA A 341 13.37 14.38 -8.99
CA ALA A 341 13.05 14.49 -10.41
C ALA A 341 13.03 13.10 -11.08
N ILE A 342 14.02 12.23 -10.79
CA ILE A 342 14.06 10.84 -11.29
C ILE A 342 12.81 10.06 -10.90
N VAL A 343 12.40 10.15 -9.63
CA VAL A 343 11.21 9.43 -9.15
C VAL A 343 9.96 9.94 -9.86
N ARG A 344 9.82 11.26 -10.04
CA ARG A 344 8.69 11.83 -10.80
C ARG A 344 8.70 11.37 -12.26
N PHE A 345 9.87 11.31 -12.90
CA PHE A 345 9.99 10.78 -14.26
C PHE A 345 9.59 9.30 -14.35
N ALA A 346 10.00 8.48 -13.39
CA ALA A 346 9.76 7.04 -13.40
C ALA A 346 8.33 6.63 -13.00
N GLU A 347 7.76 7.28 -11.98
CA GLU A 347 6.45 6.91 -11.43
C GLU A 347 5.29 7.65 -12.09
N GLU A 348 5.51 8.89 -12.51
CA GLU A 348 4.44 9.74 -13.04
C GLU A 348 4.45 9.82 -14.57
N GLY A 349 5.40 9.15 -15.24
CA GLY A 349 5.52 9.12 -16.70
C GLY A 349 5.92 10.47 -17.31
N LEU A 350 6.53 11.35 -16.52
CA LEU A 350 6.98 12.67 -16.98
C LEU A 350 8.34 12.57 -17.68
N HIS A 351 8.56 13.45 -18.66
CA HIS A 351 9.85 13.58 -19.35
C HIS A 351 10.55 14.91 -19.08
N TYR A 352 9.79 15.90 -18.60
CA TYR A 352 10.22 17.28 -18.38
C TYR A 352 9.59 17.81 -17.09
N LEU A 353 10.36 18.56 -16.32
CA LEU A 353 9.91 19.24 -15.11
C LEU A 353 10.33 20.71 -15.17
N PRO A 354 9.38 21.65 -15.26
CA PRO A 354 9.68 23.07 -15.06
C PRO A 354 10.19 23.31 -13.64
N VAL A 355 11.26 24.10 -13.54
CA VAL A 355 11.86 24.54 -12.28
C VAL A 355 11.32 25.94 -11.97
N ILE A 356 10.77 26.12 -10.77
CA ILE A 356 10.19 27.38 -10.33
C ILE A 356 10.82 27.91 -9.04
N ASP A 357 10.91 29.23 -8.93
CA ASP A 357 11.33 29.90 -7.71
C ASP A 357 10.23 29.89 -6.62
N ALA A 358 10.54 30.46 -5.45
CA ALA A 358 9.60 30.56 -4.34
C ALA A 358 8.36 31.43 -4.64
N ARG A 359 8.38 32.23 -5.71
CA ARG A 359 7.28 33.10 -6.17
C ARG A 359 6.48 32.46 -7.30
N GLY A 360 6.82 31.25 -7.73
CA GLY A 360 6.14 30.55 -8.82
C GLY A 360 6.63 30.91 -10.22
N LYS A 361 7.71 31.70 -10.33
CA LYS A 361 8.29 32.06 -11.62
C LYS A 361 9.17 30.96 -12.16
N MET A 362 9.12 30.75 -13.47
CA MET A 362 9.98 29.78 -14.13
C MET A 362 11.43 30.26 -14.17
N VAL A 363 12.35 29.40 -13.74
CA VAL A 363 13.80 29.67 -13.71
C VAL A 363 14.63 28.66 -14.51
N GLY A 364 14.00 27.57 -14.96
CA GLY A 364 14.63 26.59 -15.83
C GLY A 364 13.73 25.39 -16.10
N ILE A 365 14.28 24.39 -16.81
CA ILE A 365 13.62 23.12 -17.07
C ILE A 365 14.64 21.98 -16.93
N VAL A 366 14.20 20.87 -16.34
CA VAL A 366 14.99 19.63 -16.24
C VAL A 366 14.34 18.57 -17.12
N SER A 367 15.13 17.94 -17.99
CA SER A 367 14.71 16.79 -18.79
C SER A 367 15.33 15.49 -18.28
N GLN A 368 14.76 14.35 -18.69
CA GLN A 368 15.36 13.03 -18.43
C GLN A 368 16.79 12.92 -18.99
N SER A 369 17.07 13.55 -20.13
CA SER A 369 18.40 13.53 -20.74
C SER A 369 19.42 14.30 -19.91
N ASP A 370 19.04 15.45 -19.36
CA ASP A 370 19.92 16.25 -18.50
C ASP A 370 20.32 15.46 -17.26
N VAL A 371 19.34 14.76 -16.65
CA VAL A 371 19.58 13.89 -15.50
C VAL A 371 20.50 12.71 -15.87
N MET A 372 20.27 12.05 -17.01
CA MET A 372 21.15 10.97 -17.47
C MET A 372 22.60 11.42 -17.67
N VAL A 373 22.80 12.60 -18.27
CA VAL A 373 24.13 13.18 -18.47
C VAL A 373 24.78 13.54 -17.14
N ALA A 374 24.03 14.15 -16.22
CA ALA A 374 24.52 14.48 -14.88
C ALA A 374 24.98 13.24 -14.10
N MET A 375 24.23 12.13 -14.19
CA MET A 375 24.60 10.86 -13.58
C MET A 375 25.88 10.23 -14.17
N LEU A 376 26.18 10.51 -15.45
CA LEU A 376 27.40 10.04 -16.12
C LEU A 376 28.60 10.92 -15.81
N ALA A 377 28.43 12.24 -15.85
CA ALA A 377 29.52 13.21 -15.63
C ALA A 377 30.12 13.06 -14.22
N ASP A 378 29.31 12.75 -13.22
CA ASP A 378 29.81 12.64 -11.84
C ASP A 378 30.42 11.26 -11.51
N LYS A 379 30.01 10.18 -12.19
CA LYS A 379 30.72 8.88 -12.12
C LYS A 379 32.16 8.93 -12.60
N VAL A 380 32.54 9.98 -13.34
CA VAL A 380 33.92 10.22 -13.79
C VAL A 380 34.71 11.07 -12.77
N ALA A 381 34.01 11.78 -11.87
CA ALA A 381 34.60 12.66 -10.85
C ALA A 381 34.78 12.00 -9.47
N ALA A 382 34.02 10.94 -9.18
CA ALA A 382 34.15 10.08 -7.99
C ALA A 382 34.99 8.82 -8.29
#